data_AF-A0A1S3D207-F1
#
_entry.id   AF-A0A1S3D207-F1
#
_cell.length_a   1.000
_cell.length_b   1.000
_cell.length_c   1.000
_cell.angle_alpha   90.00
_cell.angle_beta   90.00
_cell.angle_gamma   90.00
#
_symmetry.space_group_name_H-M   'P 1'
#
loop_
_entity.id
_entity.type
_entity.pdbx_description
1 polymer ?
#
loop_
_entity_poly.entity_id
_entity_poly.type
_entity_poly.pdbx_seq_one_letter_code
_entity_poly.pdbx_strand_id
1 'polypeptide(L)' 'MYIGQSLKDVIQWPRPICPPAVRVQSKWSLEYGMPSTHAMIAVAIPMASILFTVDKYNVS' A
#
# COMPACT_ATOMS: atom_id res chain seq x y z
N MET A 1 -0.05 1.04 -8.15
CA MET A 1 -1.21 0.19 -7.79
C MET A 1 -1.03 -1.27 -8.24
N TYR A 2 -0.58 -1.54 -9.47
CA TYR A 2 -0.32 -2.92 -9.93
C TYR A 2 0.72 -3.67 -9.10
N ILE A 3 1.87 -3.05 -8.81
CA ILE A 3 2.93 -3.68 -8.00
C ILE A 3 2.43 -4.02 -6.58
N GLY A 4 1.62 -3.14 -5.97
CA GLY A 4 1.05 -3.39 -4.65
C GLY A 4 -0.02 -4.49 -4.65
N GLN A 5 -0.78 -4.61 -5.73
CA GLN A 5 -1.74 -5.70 -5.93
C GLN A 5 -1.03 -7.04 -6.22
N SER A 6 0.02 -7.05 -7.05
CA SER A 6 0.80 -8.27 -7.28
C SER A 6 1.55 -8.71 -6.02
N LEU A 7 1.97 -7.77 -5.16
CA LEU A 7 2.62 -8.12 -3.89
C LEU A 7 1.64 -8.74 -2.89
N LYS A 8 0.36 -8.35 -2.92
CA LYS A 8 -0.69 -8.98 -2.11
C LYS A 8 -0.86 -10.46 -2.48
N ASP A 9 -0.80 -10.79 -3.77
CA ASP A 9 -0.91 -12.17 -4.26
C ASP A 9 0.31 -13.04 -3.90
N VAL A 10 1.50 -12.41 -3.75
CA VAL A 10 2.73 -13.09 -3.32
C VAL A 10 2.77 -13.28 -1.80
N ILE A 11 2.43 -12.24 -1.04
CA ILE A 11 2.56 -12.24 0.42
C ILE A 11 1.43 -13.05 1.07
N GLN A 12 0.25 -13.09 0.44
CA GLN A 12 -0.91 -13.88 0.88
C GLN A 12 -1.29 -13.67 2.36
N TRP A 13 -1.03 -12.47 2.90
CA TRP A 13 -1.30 -12.21 4.32
C TRP A 13 -2.80 -12.16 4.59
N PRO A 14 -3.33 -13.05 5.45
CA PRO A 14 -4.75 -13.08 5.74
C PRO A 14 -5.15 -11.79 6.47
N ARG A 15 -6.30 -11.22 6.08
CA ARG A 15 -6.84 -10.06 6.81
C ARG A 15 -7.14 -10.45 8.26
N PRO A 16 -6.90 -9.55 9.22
CA PRO A 16 -7.22 -9.81 10.63
C PRO A 16 -8.69 -10.18 10.80
N ILE A 17 -8.95 -11.15 11.68
CA ILE A 17 -10.29 -11.69 11.93
C ILE A 17 -11.03 -10.69 12.84
N CYS A 18 -12.10 -10.07 12.32
CA CYS A 18 -12.99 -9.22 13.10
C CYS A 18 -14.29 -9.97 13.46
N PRO A 19 -14.48 -10.45 14.70
CA PRO A 19 -15.80 -10.81 15.22
C PRO A 19 -16.46 -9.54 15.81
N PRO A 20 -17.79 -9.27 15.76
CA PRO A 20 -18.92 -9.88 15.07
C PRO A 20 -19.33 -9.05 13.83
N ALA A 21 -18.38 -8.77 12.93
CA ALA A 21 -18.65 -7.92 11.77
C ALA A 21 -19.23 -8.75 10.60
N VAL A 22 -20.51 -8.53 10.28
CA VAL A 22 -21.12 -9.07 9.05
C VAL A 22 -20.46 -8.41 7.85
N ARG A 23 -19.79 -9.20 7.01
CA ARG A 23 -19.10 -8.70 5.82
C ARG A 23 -20.13 -8.40 4.73
N VAL A 24 -20.36 -7.11 4.47
CA VAL A 24 -21.39 -6.63 3.51
C VAL A 24 -20.97 -6.84 2.04
N GLN A 25 -19.66 -6.88 1.75
CA GLN A 25 -19.15 -7.03 0.37
C GLN A 25 -18.21 -8.23 0.26
N SER A 26 -18.68 -9.29 -0.40
CA SER A 26 -17.92 -10.53 -0.61
C SER A 26 -16.78 -10.38 -1.63
N LYS A 27 -16.98 -9.59 -2.69
CA LYS A 27 -16.01 -9.42 -3.80
C LYS A 27 -14.66 -8.87 -3.34
N TRP A 28 -14.65 -7.86 -2.46
CA TRP A 28 -13.43 -7.24 -1.93
C TRP A 28 -12.88 -7.93 -0.68
N SER A 29 -13.62 -8.92 -0.15
CA SER A 29 -13.22 -9.71 1.02
C SER A 29 -12.18 -10.79 0.68
N LEU A 30 -11.98 -11.09 -0.61
CA LEU A 30 -10.99 -12.07 -1.08
C LEU A 30 -9.61 -11.44 -1.34
N GLU A 31 -9.51 -10.11 -1.36
CA GLU A 31 -8.20 -9.46 -1.50
C GLU A 31 -7.40 -9.55 -0.20
N TYR A 32 -6.17 -10.03 -0.32
CA TYR A 32 -5.20 -10.01 0.77
C TYR A 32 -5.02 -8.60 1.33
N GLY A 33 -4.86 -8.54 2.65
CA GLY A 33 -4.91 -7.28 3.40
C GLY A 33 -3.65 -6.43 3.27
N MET A 34 -2.53 -7.05 2.95
CA MET A 34 -1.21 -6.42 2.95
C MET A 34 -0.46 -6.70 1.65
N PRO A 35 0.31 -5.72 1.13
CA PRO A 35 0.52 -4.37 1.68
C PRO A 35 -0.65 -3.41 1.40
N SER A 36 -0.84 -2.43 2.29
CA SER A 36 -1.82 -1.36 2.08
C SER A 36 -1.36 -0.46 0.93
N THR A 37 -2.18 -0.36 -0.11
CA THR A 37 -1.88 0.48 -1.27
C THR A 37 -1.86 1.97 -0.93
N HIS A 38 -2.69 2.41 0.01
CA HIS A 38 -2.67 3.78 0.53
C HIS A 38 -1.37 4.07 1.29
N ALA A 39 -0.92 3.14 2.14
CA ALA A 39 0.33 3.31 2.88
C ALA A 39 1.55 3.33 1.95
N MET A 40 1.57 2.45 0.94
CA MET A 40 2.65 2.44 -0.05
C MET A 40 2.78 3.77 -0.80
N ILE A 41 1.65 4.32 -1.27
CA ILE A 41 1.66 5.58 -2.02
C ILE A 41 2.02 6.75 -1.08
N ALA A 42 1.49 6.75 0.14
CA ALA A 42 1.78 7.78 1.13
C ALA A 42 3.26 7.88 1.49
N VAL A 43 4.02 6.79 1.41
CA VAL A 43 5.48 6.81 1.61
C VAL A 43 6.23 7.11 0.30
N ALA A 44 5.82 6.48 -0.81
CA ALA A 44 6.55 6.58 -2.08
C ALA A 44 6.56 7.99 -2.66
N ILE A 45 5.43 8.71 -2.62
CA ILE A 45 5.33 10.06 -3.18
C ILE A 45 6.27 11.05 -2.47
N PRO A 46 6.20 11.26 -1.15
CA PRO A 46 7.08 12.23 -0.49
C PRO A 46 8.55 11.82 -0.54
N MET A 47 8.86 10.52 -0.45
CA MET A 47 10.25 10.04 -0.59
C MET A 47 10.81 10.34 -1.97
N ALA A 48 10.05 10.08 -3.04
CA ALA A 48 10.45 10.43 -4.39
C ALA A 48 10.65 11.95 -4.52
N SER A 49 9.72 12.75 -4.01
CA SER A 49 9.83 14.21 -4.01
C SER A 49 11.13 14.69 -3.36
N ILE A 50 11.52 14.13 -2.21
CA ILE A 50 12.77 14.47 -1.53
C ILE A 50 13.96 14.06 -2.41
N LEU A 51 14.03 12.80 -2.84
CA LEU A 51 15.14 12.28 -3.65
C LEU A 51 15.37 13.10 -4.93
N PHE A 52 14.30 13.53 -5.60
CA PHE A 52 14.42 14.34 -6.83
C PHE A 52 14.74 15.81 -6.58
N THR A 53 14.62 16.31 -5.35
CA THR A 53 14.85 17.72 -5.00
C THR A 53 16.13 17.96 -4.22
N VAL A 54 16.72 16.94 -3.60
CA VAL A 54 17.96 17.04 -2.79
C VAL A 54 19.09 17.77 -3.52
N ASP A 55 19.36 17.43 -4.78
CA ASP A 55 20.45 18.06 -5.55
C ASP A 55 20.03 19.33 -6.31
N LYS A 56 18.73 19.64 -6.38
CA LYS A 56 18.20 20.78 -7.12
C LYS A 56 18.40 22.12 -6.42
N TYR A 57 18.51 22.10 -5.10
CA TYR A 57 18.69 23.29 -4.25
C TYR A 57 20.09 23.38 -3.65
N ASN A 58 21.03 22.59 -4.17
CA ASN A 58 22.42 22.64 -3.75
C ASN A 58 23.06 23.90 -4.35
N VAL A 59 23.05 25.00 -3.59
CA VAL A 59 23.75 26.24 -3.95
C VAL A 59 25.19 26.09 -3.45
N SER A 60 26.06 25.62 -4.34
CA SER A 60 27.52 25.66 -4.16
C SER A 60 28.07 27.06 -4.39
#